data_AF-A0A2K3LAD0-F1
#
_entry.id   AF-A0A2K3LAD0-F1
#
_cell.length_a   1.000
_cell.length_b   1.000
_cell.length_c   1.000
_cell.angle_alpha   90.00
_cell.angle_beta   90.00
_cell.angle_gamma   90.00
#
_symmetry.space_group_name_H-M   'P 1'
#
loop_
_entity.id
_entity.type
_entity.pdbx_description
1 polymer ?
#
loop_
_entity_poly.entity_id
_entity_poly.type
_entity_poly.pdbx_seq_one_letter_code
_entity_poly.pdbx_strand_id
1 'polypeptide(L)'
;MLILQETCTDASGSLVVYAPVDIPAMHVVMNGGDSAYVALLPSGFAILPDGYSDDSDNQRGGLQHRANGSLLTVAFQILVNSLPTAKLTVESVETVNNLISCTVQKIKAALQCES
;
A
#
# COMPACT_ATOMS: atom_id res chain seq x y z
N MET A 1 -5.96 18.40 -2.66
CA MET A 1 -6.17 17.10 -2.02
C MET A 1 -5.31 17.05 -0.78
N LEU A 2 -5.91 16.84 0.38
CA LEU A 2 -5.17 16.61 1.62
C LEU A 2 -4.99 15.09 1.77
N ILE A 3 -3.82 14.66 2.24
CA ILE A 3 -3.53 13.25 2.52
C ILE A 3 -3.01 13.17 3.95
N LEU A 4 -3.64 12.33 4.76
CA LEU A 4 -3.04 11.88 6.02
C LEU A 4 -2.14 10.70 5.70
N GLN A 5 -0.87 10.77 6.07
CA GLN A 5 0.10 9.74 5.76
C GLN A 5 0.95 9.45 6.98
N GLU A 6 1.16 8.15 7.22
CA GLU A 6 2.12 7.63 8.17
C GLU A 6 3.05 6.67 7.44
N THR A 7 4.33 6.75 7.76
CA THR A 7 5.37 5.88 7.21
C THR A 7 6.27 5.40 8.32
N CYS A 8 6.56 4.10 8.35
CA CYS A 8 7.53 3.53 9.26
C CYS A 8 8.49 2.61 8.51
N THR A 9 9.74 2.59 8.97
CA THR A 9 10.77 1.69 8.49
C THR A 9 11.59 1.23 9.68
N ASP A 10 11.73 -0.08 9.84
CA ASP A 10 12.59 -0.72 10.82
C ASP A 10 13.22 -2.00 10.24
N ALA A 11 13.88 -2.79 11.08
CA ALA A 11 14.53 -4.04 10.67
C ALA A 11 13.55 -5.12 10.13
N SER A 12 12.26 -5.00 10.45
CA SER A 12 11.21 -5.92 10.02
C SER A 12 10.63 -5.56 8.65
N GLY A 13 10.80 -4.32 8.20
CA GLY A 13 10.30 -3.87 6.91
C GLY A 13 10.00 -2.38 6.84
N SER A 14 9.34 -1.98 5.76
CA SER A 14 8.86 -0.61 5.53
C SER A 14 7.37 -0.60 5.21
N LEU A 15 6.66 0.40 5.70
CA LEU A 15 5.22 0.57 5.51
C LEU A 15 4.92 2.02 5.14
N VAL A 16 3.98 2.20 4.23
CA VAL A 16 3.32 3.48 3.95
C VAL A 16 1.82 3.26 4.06
N VAL A 17 1.16 3.98 4.96
CA VAL A 17 -0.31 4.03 5.06
C VAL A 17 -0.76 5.45 4.86
N TYR A 18 -1.77 5.66 4.03
CA TYR A 18 -2.30 6.97 3.74
C TYR A 18 -3.82 6.94 3.53
N ALA A 19 -4.47 8.07 3.76
CA ALA A 19 -5.88 8.27 3.47
C ALA A 19 -6.09 9.66 2.84
N PRO A 20 -6.68 9.76 1.64
CA PRO A 20 -7.16 11.04 1.12
C PRO A 20 -8.25 11.59 2.02
N VAL A 21 -8.24 12.91 2.25
CA VAL A 21 -9.25 13.59 3.07
C VAL A 21 -9.81 14.81 2.35
N ASP A 22 -11.12 14.99 2.49
CA ASP A 22 -11.82 16.15 1.98
C ASP A 22 -11.50 17.40 2.84
N ILE A 23 -10.99 18.45 2.19
CA ILE A 23 -10.52 19.66 2.86
C ILE A 23 -11.69 20.41 3.55
N PRO A 24 -12.86 20.62 2.90
CA PRO A 24 -14.05 21.14 3.55
C PRO A 24 -14.45 20.36 4.81
N ALA A 25 -14.50 19.02 4.74
CA ALA A 25 -14.79 18.19 5.91
C ALA A 25 -13.78 18.41 7.04
N MET A 26 -12.48 18.49 6.71
CA MET A 26 -11.44 18.77 7.70
C MET A 26 -11.59 20.16 8.35
N HIS A 27 -11.95 21.18 7.56
CA HIS A 27 -12.17 22.54 8.09
C HIS A 27 -13.33 22.58 9.09
N VAL A 28 -14.41 21.81 8.86
CA VAL A 28 -15.51 21.69 9.82
C VAL A 28 -15.01 21.10 11.15
N VAL A 29 -14.23 20.02 11.09
CA VAL A 29 -13.65 19.38 12.29
C VAL A 29 -12.70 20.33 13.03
N MET A 30 -11.84 21.03 12.30
CA MET A 30 -10.89 21.99 12.89
C MET A 30 -11.58 23.16 13.61
N ASN A 31 -12.82 23.49 13.24
CA ASN A 31 -13.64 24.50 13.91
C ASN A 31 -14.53 23.91 15.02
N GLY A 32 -14.27 22.68 15.46
CA GLY A 32 -15.01 22.03 16.55
C GLY A 32 -16.28 21.28 16.12
N GLY A 33 -16.45 21.03 14.82
CA GLY A 33 -17.54 20.19 14.30
C GLY A 33 -17.29 18.69 14.52
N ASP A 34 -18.27 17.87 14.11
CA ASP A 34 -18.24 16.41 14.28
C ASP A 34 -17.28 15.73 13.28
N SER A 35 -16.34 14.94 13.80
CA SER A 35 -15.37 14.18 13.02
C SER A 35 -15.95 12.93 12.35
N ALA A 36 -17.14 12.47 12.73
CA ALA A 36 -17.76 11.28 12.14
C ALA A 36 -18.07 11.43 10.64
N TYR A 37 -18.16 12.66 10.14
CA TYR A 37 -18.39 12.97 8.72
C TYR A 37 -17.13 12.94 7.86
N VAL A 38 -15.95 12.80 8.47
CA VAL A 38 -14.68 12.69 7.72
C VAL A 38 -14.51 11.24 7.29
N ALA A 39 -14.85 10.95 6.03
CA ALA A 39 -14.58 9.65 5.43
C ALA A 39 -13.07 9.46 5.25
N LEU A 40 -12.49 8.51 5.98
CA LEU A 40 -11.12 8.05 5.81
C LEU A 40 -11.15 6.67 5.15
N LEU A 41 -10.50 6.54 3.99
CA LEU A 41 -10.33 5.28 3.28
C LEU A 41 -8.83 4.94 3.22
N PRO A 42 -8.28 4.30 4.28
CA PRO A 42 -6.88 3.89 4.34
C PRO A 42 -6.48 3.04 3.14
N SER A 43 -5.33 3.36 2.56
CA SER A 43 -4.66 2.60 1.52
C SER A 43 -3.16 2.65 1.76
N GLY A 44 -2.41 1.74 1.19
CA GLY A 44 -0.98 1.68 1.47
C GLY A 44 -0.30 0.43 0.97
N PHE A 45 0.95 0.29 1.36
CA PHE A 45 1.74 -0.89 1.06
C PHE A 45 2.81 -1.14 2.12
N ALA A 46 3.18 -2.40 2.28
CA ALA A 46 4.27 -2.86 3.12
C ALA A 46 5.29 -3.64 2.28
N ILE A 47 6.58 -3.43 2.54
CA ILE A 47 7.69 -4.14 1.94
C ILE A 47 8.44 -4.84 3.07
N LEU A 48 8.42 -6.16 3.04
CA LEU A 48 9.10 -7.01 4.03
C LEU A 48 10.24 -7.77 3.35
N PRO A 49 11.33 -8.09 4.07
CA PRO A 49 12.33 -9.02 3.56
C PRO A 49 11.68 -10.39 3.28
N ASP A 50 12.14 -11.10 2.25
CA ASP A 50 11.61 -12.43 1.89
C ASP A 50 11.92 -13.55 2.89
N GLY A 51 12.65 -13.23 3.98
CA GLY A 51 12.97 -14.15 5.07
C GLY A 51 14.08 -15.14 4.76
N TYR A 52 14.72 -15.09 3.59
CA TYR A 52 15.95 -15.86 3.33
C TYR A 52 17.14 -15.16 3.98
N SER A 53 17.31 -15.40 5.28
CA SER A 53 18.59 -15.22 5.95
C SER A 53 19.57 -16.24 5.38
N ASP A 54 20.69 -15.74 4.86
CA ASP A 54 21.85 -16.52 4.43
C ASP A 54 22.54 -17.15 5.66
N ASP A 55 21.84 -18.05 6.35
CA ASP A 55 22.35 -18.78 7.52
C ASP A 55 22.95 -20.12 7.08
N SER A 56 23.65 -20.10 5.93
CA SER A 56 24.42 -21.23 5.42
C SER A 56 25.90 -20.92 5.36
N ASP A 57 26.45 -20.46 6.49
CA ASP A 57 27.85 -20.71 6.80
C ASP A 57 28.04 -22.20 7.15
N ASN A 58 27.83 -23.07 6.16
CA ASN A 58 28.63 -24.28 5.97
C ASN A 58 28.24 -25.07 4.71
N GLN A 59 29.23 -25.15 3.83
CA GLN A 59 29.54 -26.25 2.92
C GLN A 59 28.99 -26.20 1.48
N ARG A 60 29.96 -25.87 0.60
CA ARG A 60 30.29 -26.55 -0.65
C ARG A 60 29.48 -26.16 -1.88
N GLY A 61 30.04 -25.20 -2.62
CA GLY A 61 30.21 -25.32 -4.07
C GLY A 61 29.01 -24.90 -4.92
N GLY A 62 29.01 -23.64 -5.36
CA GLY A 62 28.13 -23.16 -6.42
C GLY A 62 27.74 -21.71 -6.20
N LEU A 63 28.51 -20.79 -6.77
CA LEU A 63 28.23 -19.36 -6.83
C LEU A 63 26.88 -19.11 -7.52
N GLN A 64 25.80 -19.02 -6.74
CA GLN A 64 24.63 -18.23 -7.09
C GLN A 64 24.28 -17.39 -5.88
N HIS A 65 24.77 -16.15 -5.90
CA HIS A 65 24.27 -15.05 -5.09
C HIS A 65 22.76 -14.98 -5.32
N ARG A 66 21.96 -15.67 -4.50
CA ARG A 66 20.51 -15.50 -4.52
C ARG A 66 20.28 -14.07 -4.07
N ALA A 67 19.89 -13.20 -5.00
CA ALA A 67 19.45 -11.86 -4.65
C ALA A 67 18.31 -12.02 -3.63
N ASN A 68 18.53 -11.52 -2.41
CA ASN A 68 17.46 -11.45 -1.40
C ASN A 68 16.30 -10.66 -2.01
N GLY A 69 15.12 -11.29 -2.06
CA GLY A 69 13.91 -10.67 -2.55
C GLY A 69 13.20 -9.88 -1.44
N SER A 70 12.05 -9.32 -1.80
CA SER A 70 11.14 -8.68 -0.86
C SER A 70 9.71 -9.10 -1.15
N LEU A 71 8.91 -9.24 -0.10
CA LEU A 71 7.47 -9.40 -0.20
C LEU A 71 6.80 -8.02 -0.18
N LEU A 72 6.15 -7.65 -1.28
CA LEU A 72 5.32 -6.45 -1.38
C LEU A 72 3.86 -6.80 -1.12
N THR A 73 3.27 -6.21 -0.09
CA THR A 73 1.83 -6.26 0.18
C THR A 73 1.22 -4.90 -0.12
N VAL A 74 0.21 -4.85 -0.97
CA VAL A 74 -0.52 -3.60 -1.30
C VAL A 74 -1.96 -3.76 -0.86
N ALA A 75 -2.51 -2.74 -0.18
CA ALA A 75 -3.88 -2.75 0.31
C ALA A 75 -4.58 -1.44 -0.05
N PHE A 76 -5.83 -1.55 -0.51
CA PHE A 76 -6.68 -0.40 -0.81
C PHE A 76 -8.04 -0.58 -0.14
N GLN A 77 -8.51 0.48 0.51
CA GLN A 77 -9.91 0.61 0.87
C GLN A 77 -10.57 1.57 -0.11
N ILE A 78 -11.56 1.10 -0.86
CA ILE A 78 -12.22 1.87 -1.92
C ILE A 78 -13.73 1.76 -1.74
N LEU A 79 -14.41 2.90 -1.63
CA LEU A 79 -15.87 2.97 -1.60
C LEU A 79 -16.38 3.20 -3.03
N VAL A 80 -16.79 2.12 -3.70
CA VAL A 80 -17.33 2.18 -5.07
C VAL A 80 -18.81 2.60 -5.07
N ASN A 81 -19.55 2.20 -4.04
CA ASN A 81 -20.95 2.55 -3.86
C ASN A 81 -21.29 2.62 -2.36
N SER A 82 -22.10 3.60 -1.98
CA SER A 82 -22.57 3.77 -0.61
C SER A 82 -23.74 2.84 -0.24
N LEU A 83 -24.35 2.18 -1.23
CA LEU A 83 -25.41 1.21 -1.02
C LEU A 83 -24.82 -0.19 -0.84
N PRO A 84 -24.97 -0.85 0.33
CA PRO A 84 -24.35 -2.15 0.60
C PRO A 84 -24.81 -3.28 -0.33
N THR A 85 -25.98 -3.14 -0.95
CA THR A 85 -26.56 -4.11 -1.88
C THR A 85 -26.15 -3.88 -3.33
N ALA A 86 -25.41 -2.80 -3.61
CA ALA A 86 -24.91 -2.53 -4.95
C ALA A 86 -23.96 -3.64 -5.40
N LYS A 87 -24.17 -4.16 -6.60
CA LYS A 87 -23.29 -5.15 -7.20
C LYS A 87 -22.05 -4.46 -7.75
N LEU A 88 -20.90 -5.10 -7.58
CA LEU A 88 -19.69 -4.71 -8.29
C LEU A 88 -19.88 -4.94 -9.78
N THR A 89 -19.45 -3.98 -10.59
CA THR A 89 -19.46 -4.08 -12.05
C THR A 89 -18.12 -4.60 -12.55
N VAL A 90 -18.09 -5.22 -13.73
CA VAL A 90 -16.83 -5.64 -14.37
C VAL A 90 -15.88 -4.46 -14.55
N GLU A 91 -16.40 -3.29 -14.90
CA GLU A 91 -15.65 -2.04 -15.02
C GLU A 91 -14.98 -1.61 -13.70
N SER A 92 -15.68 -1.76 -12.57
CA SER A 92 -15.10 -1.45 -11.25
C SER A 92 -13.93 -2.39 -10.91
N VAL A 93 -14.05 -3.68 -11.28
CA VAL A 93 -12.98 -4.67 -11.08
C VAL A 93 -11.76 -4.35 -11.95
N GLU A 94 -11.98 -4.01 -13.22
CA GLU A 94 -10.90 -3.61 -14.13
C GLU A 94 -10.17 -2.36 -13.62
N THR A 95 -10.92 -1.37 -13.14
CA THR A 95 -10.34 -0.14 -12.56
C THR A 95 -9.46 -0.45 -11.35
N VAL A 96 -9.91 -1.30 -10.44
CA VAL A 96 -9.12 -1.72 -9.27
C VAL A 96 -7.88 -2.51 -9.67
N ASN A 97 -7.99 -3.41 -10.64
CA ASN A 97 -6.86 -4.17 -11.15
C ASN A 97 -5.78 -3.27 -11.78
N ASN A 98 -6.21 -2.28 -12.56
CA ASN A 98 -5.31 -1.29 -13.15
C ASN A 98 -4.65 -0.40 -12.07
N LEU A 99 -5.38 -0.03 -11.02
CA LEU A 99 -4.83 0.71 -9.89
C LEU A 99 -3.75 -0.08 -9.15
N ILE A 100 -4.02 -1.36 -8.81
CA ILE A 100 -3.05 -2.24 -8.15
C ILE A 100 -1.81 -2.40 -9.03
N SER A 101 -2.01 -2.72 -10.31
CA SER A 101 -0.92 -2.92 -11.27
C SER A 101 -0.06 -1.67 -11.40
N CYS A 102 -0.68 -0.50 -11.60
CA CYS A 102 0.03 0.77 -11.69
C CYS A 102 0.80 1.10 -10.41
N THR A 103 0.22 0.82 -9.24
CA THR A 103 0.87 1.07 -7.94
C THR A 103 2.10 0.19 -7.77
N VAL A 104 1.99 -1.10 -8.05
CA VAL A 104 3.13 -2.03 -8.00
C VAL A 104 4.24 -1.59 -8.96
N GLN A 105 3.90 -1.18 -10.19
CA GLN A 105 4.89 -0.70 -11.15
C GLN A 105 5.57 0.59 -10.68
N LYS A 106 4.83 1.53 -10.09
CA LYS A 106 5.40 2.76 -9.53
C LYS A 106 6.34 2.47 -8.35
N ILE A 107 5.98 1.53 -7.48
CA ILE A 107 6.84 1.11 -6.36
C ILE A 107 8.13 0.49 -6.91
N LYS A 108 8.02 -0.45 -7.86
CA LYS A 108 9.19 -1.07 -8.52
C LYS A 108 10.11 -0.03 -9.16
N ALA A 109 9.55 0.91 -9.93
CA ALA A 109 10.30 1.99 -10.56
C ALA A 109 10.99 2.90 -9.53
N ALA A 110 10.29 3.26 -8.44
CA ALA A 110 10.85 4.09 -7.37
C ALA A 110 12.01 3.39 -6.64
N LEU A 111 11.98 2.07 -6.54
CA LEU A 111 13.02 1.24 -5.92
C LEU A 111 14.07 0.71 -6.91
N GLN A 112 13.97 1.10 -8.19
CA GLN A 112 14.87 0.63 -9.25
C GLN A 112 14.91 -0.91 -9.38
N CYS A 113 13.80 -1.56 -9.06
CA CYS A 113 13.62 -3.01 -9.12
C CYS A 113 12.82 -3.37 -10.39
N GLU A 114 13.43 -3.17 -11.55
CA GLU A 114 12.90 -3.64 -12.82
C GLU A 114 13.42 -5.07 -13.08
N SER A 115 12.50 -6.02 -13.32
CA SER A 115 12.80 -7.42 -13.66
C SER A 115 12.10 -7.78 -14.96
#